data_AF-A0AAV5NRQ1-F1
#
_entry.id   AF-A0AAV5NRQ1-F1
#
_cell.length_a   1.000
_cell.length_b   1.000
_cell.length_c   1.000
_cell.angle_alpha   90.00
_cell.angle_beta   90.00
_cell.angle_gamma   90.00
#
_symmetry.space_group_name_H-M   'P 1'
#
loop_
_entity.id
_entity.type
_entity.pdbx_description
1 polymer ?
#
loop_
_entity_poly.entity_id
_entity_poly.type
_entity_poly.pdbx_seq_one_letter_code
_entity_poly.pdbx_strand_id
1 'polypeptide(L)'
;MCDYQGYDFGAHYLDSTCIDGYLWDLDSGGRDDNGDSYLDNGGDMPCPACNPKSWVKYQADEYEVDGYESFNHPLTTKMVKNVMAKLPSNKRRMAMRYWRAGRTCAINEAKKQG
;
A
#
# COMPACT_ATOMS: atom_id res chain seq x y z
N MET A 1 -12.61 -0.78 -15.95
CA MET A 1 -12.04 0.50 -15.49
C MET A 1 -12.84 0.98 -14.30
N CYS A 2 -12.20 1.53 -13.26
CA CYS A 2 -12.90 2.12 -12.11
C CYS A 2 -12.56 3.60 -12.03
N ASP A 3 -13.45 4.41 -11.47
CA ASP A 3 -13.31 5.87 -11.45
C ASP A 3 -12.48 6.37 -10.25
N TYR A 4 -11.49 5.58 -9.83
CA TYR A 4 -10.65 5.95 -8.69
C TYR A 4 -9.73 7.12 -9.06
N GLN A 5 -9.75 8.15 -8.22
CA GLN A 5 -8.76 9.23 -8.18
C GLN A 5 -8.27 9.41 -6.74
N GLY A 6 -6.97 9.69 -6.56
CA GLY A 6 -6.34 9.72 -5.25
C GLY A 6 -5.12 10.65 -5.15
N TYR A 7 -4.37 10.50 -4.05
CA TYR A 7 -3.20 11.31 -3.66
C TYR A 7 -1.98 10.39 -3.47
N ASP A 8 -1.86 9.37 -4.32
CA ASP A 8 -0.95 8.24 -4.10
C ASP A 8 0.50 8.55 -4.49
N PHE A 9 0.76 9.66 -5.18
CA PHE A 9 2.10 10.08 -5.63
C PHE A 9 2.68 11.30 -4.87
N GLY A 10 2.02 11.73 -3.80
CA GLY A 10 2.54 12.69 -2.82
C GLY A 10 2.18 14.16 -3.06
N ALA A 11 1.34 14.47 -4.05
CA ALA A 11 0.86 15.82 -4.29
C ALA A 11 -0.22 16.24 -3.28
N HIS A 12 -0.50 17.55 -3.25
CA HIS A 12 -1.59 18.14 -2.48
C HIS A 12 -2.92 18.20 -3.26
N TYR A 13 -2.92 17.77 -4.52
CA TYR A 13 -4.10 17.63 -5.39
C TYR A 13 -4.22 16.18 -5.86
N LEU A 14 -5.34 15.84 -6.53
CA LEU A 14 -5.53 14.50 -7.06
C LEU A 14 -4.47 14.21 -8.12
N ASP A 15 -3.51 13.34 -7.81
CA ASP A 15 -2.32 13.03 -8.61
C ASP A 15 -2.31 11.58 -9.11
N SER A 16 -3.30 10.78 -8.73
CA SER A 16 -3.39 9.38 -9.14
C SER A 16 -4.72 9.10 -9.83
N THR A 17 -4.67 8.28 -10.88
CA THR A 17 -5.86 7.75 -11.55
C THR A 17 -5.72 6.25 -11.79
N CYS A 18 -6.84 5.53 -11.89
CA CYS A 18 -6.83 4.10 -12.19
C CYS A 18 -6.96 3.83 -13.71
N ILE A 19 -6.00 3.09 -14.25
CA ILE A 19 -6.05 2.54 -15.61
C ILE A 19 -5.74 1.03 -15.50
N ASP A 20 -6.66 0.20 -16.02
CA ASP A 20 -6.57 -1.27 -16.01
C ASP A 20 -6.22 -1.93 -14.67
N GLY A 21 -6.66 -1.31 -13.57
CA GLY A 21 -6.49 -1.86 -12.22
C GLY A 21 -5.18 -1.49 -11.55
N TYR A 22 -4.44 -0.53 -12.10
CA TYR A 22 -3.20 0.03 -11.56
C TYR A 22 -3.27 1.55 -11.54
N LEU A 23 -2.50 2.16 -10.63
CA LEU A 23 -2.43 3.61 -10.47
C LEU A 23 -1.39 4.20 -11.40
N TRP A 24 -1.77 5.32 -12.00
CA TRP A 24 -0.93 6.14 -12.87
C TRP A 24 -0.86 7.55 -12.34
N ASP A 25 0.31 8.14 -12.43
CA ASP A 25 0.61 9.50 -11.99
C ASP A 25 0.06 10.49 -13.02
N LEU A 26 -0.88 11.34 -12.60
CA LEU A 26 -1.56 12.32 -13.45
C LEU A 26 -0.63 13.47 -13.86
N ASP A 27 0.48 13.66 -13.17
CA ASP A 27 1.49 14.67 -13.51
C ASP A 27 2.58 14.13 -14.45
N SER A 28 2.49 12.85 -14.81
CA SER A 28 3.43 12.20 -15.70
C SER A 28 3.06 12.30 -17.17
N GLY A 29 4.01 11.94 -18.04
CA GLY A 29 3.81 11.86 -19.48
C GLY A 29 3.77 13.19 -20.21
N GLY A 30 3.03 13.21 -21.32
CA GLY A 30 3.11 14.28 -22.31
C GLY A 30 2.07 14.15 -23.42
N ARG A 31 2.38 14.70 -24.60
CA ARG A 31 1.56 14.56 -25.81
C ARG A 31 2.33 13.80 -26.88
N ASP A 32 1.65 12.89 -27.56
CA ASP A 32 2.20 12.19 -28.71
C ASP A 32 2.17 13.07 -29.97
N ASP A 33 2.69 12.55 -31.09
CA ASP A 33 2.71 13.25 -32.38
C ASP A 33 1.31 13.55 -32.95
N ASN A 34 0.28 12.84 -32.48
CA ASN A 34 -1.12 13.08 -32.84
C ASN A 34 -1.79 14.14 -31.94
N GLY A 35 -1.11 14.56 -30.87
CA GLY A 35 -1.60 15.51 -29.87
C GLY A 35 -2.38 14.87 -28.72
N ASP A 36 -2.46 13.54 -28.66
CA ASP A 36 -3.12 12.78 -27.61
C ASP A 36 -2.24 12.74 -26.34
N SER A 37 -2.86 12.85 -25.18
CA SER A 37 -2.14 12.83 -23.90
C SER A 37 -1.86 11.38 -23.46
N TYR A 38 -0.65 11.12 -22.98
CA TYR A 38 -0.26 9.83 -22.41
C TYR A 38 0.36 10.04 -21.03
N LEU A 39 0.36 8.99 -20.20
CA LEU A 39 1.06 8.91 -18.92
C LEU A 39 2.24 7.94 -19.08
N ASP A 40 3.39 8.26 -18.50
CA ASP A 40 4.61 7.44 -18.59
C ASP A 40 5.14 6.97 -17.23
N ASN A 41 4.52 7.40 -16.12
CA ASN A 41 4.83 6.95 -14.78
C ASN A 41 3.61 6.30 -14.11
N GLY A 42 3.83 5.10 -13.56
CA GLY A 42 2.80 4.30 -12.90
C GLY A 42 2.68 2.90 -13.49
N GLY A 43 1.53 2.27 -13.30
CA GLY A 43 1.25 0.92 -13.79
C GLY A 43 1.73 -0.21 -12.87
N ASP A 44 2.56 0.06 -11.88
CA ASP A 44 3.05 -0.94 -10.92
C ASP A 44 2.21 -1.01 -9.64
N MET A 45 1.75 0.15 -9.16
CA MET A 45 0.99 0.23 -7.92
C MET A 45 -0.46 -0.20 -8.16
N PRO A 46 -0.99 -1.26 -7.55
CA PRO A 46 -2.34 -1.73 -7.84
C PRO A 46 -3.40 -0.71 -7.42
N CYS A 47 -4.57 -0.69 -8.05
CA CYS A 47 -5.63 0.21 -7.62
C CYS A 47 -6.24 -0.25 -6.28
N PRO A 48 -6.31 0.60 -5.23
CA PRO A 48 -6.94 0.23 -3.97
C PRO A 48 -8.45 0.02 -4.09
N ALA A 49 -9.11 0.59 -5.09
CA ALA A 49 -10.56 0.44 -5.27
C ALA A 49 -10.92 -0.89 -5.95
N CYS A 50 -10.45 -1.11 -7.18
CA CYS A 50 -10.85 -2.27 -7.99
C CYS A 50 -9.87 -3.46 -7.94
N ASN A 51 -8.64 -3.26 -7.45
CA ASN A 51 -7.63 -4.32 -7.30
C ASN A 51 -7.16 -4.47 -5.83
N PRO A 52 -8.08 -4.58 -4.85
CA PRO A 52 -7.76 -4.49 -3.42
C PRO A 52 -6.88 -5.65 -2.93
N LYS A 53 -6.94 -6.82 -3.58
CA LYS A 53 -6.12 -7.97 -3.20
C LYS A 53 -4.64 -7.74 -3.53
N SER A 54 -4.37 -7.23 -4.72
CA SER A 54 -3.01 -6.92 -5.17
C SER A 54 -2.49 -5.69 -4.44
N TRP A 55 -3.32 -4.70 -4.15
CA TRP A 55 -2.94 -3.56 -3.30
C TRP A 55 -2.41 -4.00 -1.94
N VAL A 56 -3.15 -4.87 -1.24
CA VAL A 56 -2.72 -5.39 0.06
C VAL A 56 -1.45 -6.23 -0.07
N LYS A 57 -1.27 -6.94 -1.19
CA LYS A 57 -0.03 -7.69 -1.45
C LYS A 57 1.16 -6.76 -1.74
N TYR A 58 0.93 -5.65 -2.43
CA TYR A 58 1.94 -4.64 -2.74
C TYR A 58 2.50 -4.00 -1.46
N GLN A 59 1.66 -3.78 -0.45
CA GLN A 59 2.07 -3.29 0.88
C GLN A 59 2.45 -4.40 1.88
N ALA A 60 2.62 -5.65 1.44
CA ALA A 60 2.81 -6.78 2.35
C ALA A 60 4.07 -6.60 3.22
N ASP A 61 5.17 -6.15 2.63
CA ASP A 61 6.45 -5.98 3.33
C ASP A 61 6.33 -4.94 4.46
N GLU A 62 5.66 -3.81 4.21
CA GLU A 62 5.39 -2.81 5.26
C GLU A 62 4.56 -3.40 6.40
N TYR A 63 3.54 -4.20 6.08
CA TYR A 63 2.72 -4.87 7.09
C TYR A 63 3.51 -5.89 7.90
N GLU A 64 4.43 -6.63 7.28
CA GLU A 64 5.30 -7.59 7.96
C GLU A 64 6.31 -6.89 8.87
N VAL A 65 6.94 -5.80 8.42
CA VAL A 65 7.86 -4.98 9.21
C VAL A 65 7.15 -4.41 10.45
N ASP A 66 5.99 -3.76 10.26
CA ASP A 66 5.16 -3.28 11.37
C ASP A 66 4.75 -4.40 12.33
N GLY A 67 4.47 -5.58 11.78
CA GLY A 67 4.20 -6.81 12.52
C GLY A 67 5.36 -7.20 13.42
N TYR A 68 6.56 -7.22 12.85
CA TYR A 68 7.79 -7.56 13.55
C TYR A 68 8.10 -6.56 14.67
N GLU A 69 8.11 -5.26 14.35
CA GLU A 69 8.37 -4.17 15.31
C GLU A 69 7.36 -4.17 16.46
N SER A 70 6.12 -4.63 16.19
CA SER A 70 5.08 -4.68 17.19
C SER A 70 5.41 -5.55 18.42
N PHE A 71 6.37 -6.47 18.29
CA PHE A 71 6.80 -7.35 19.38
C PHE A 71 7.36 -6.55 20.55
N ASN A 72 8.23 -5.57 20.28
CA ASN A 72 8.85 -4.72 21.30
C ASN A 72 8.01 -3.47 21.60
N HIS A 73 7.21 -3.03 20.63
CA HIS A 73 6.45 -1.78 20.73
C HIS A 73 5.00 -2.00 20.29
N PRO A 74 4.00 -1.99 21.18
CA PRO A 74 2.62 -2.21 20.77
C PRO A 74 2.18 -1.18 19.72
N LEU A 75 1.30 -1.61 18.80
CA LEU A 75 0.67 -0.76 17.78
C LEU A 75 -0.02 0.43 18.45
N THR A 76 0.67 1.55 18.51
CA THR A 76 0.18 2.82 19.06
C THR A 76 0.49 3.90 18.05
N THR A 77 -0.32 4.95 18.01
CA THR A 77 -0.09 6.08 17.10
C THR A 77 1.24 6.82 17.33
N LYS A 78 1.95 6.52 18.43
CA LYS A 78 3.20 7.20 18.82
C LYS A 78 4.46 6.40 18.52
N MET A 79 4.45 5.09 18.76
CA MET A 79 5.68 4.27 18.73
C MET A 79 5.81 3.44 17.45
N VAL A 80 4.72 2.86 16.97
CA VAL A 80 4.69 2.07 15.72
C VAL A 80 3.49 2.55 14.92
N LYS A 81 3.75 3.35 13.87
CA LYS A 81 2.69 3.90 13.02
C LYS A 81 1.86 2.74 12.48
N ASN A 82 0.62 2.59 12.94
CA ASN A 82 -0.26 1.54 12.46
C ASN A 82 -0.65 1.79 10.99
N VAL A 83 0.08 1.17 10.06
CA VAL A 83 -0.16 1.19 8.60
C VAL A 83 -1.59 0.77 8.22
N MET A 84 -2.25 -0.05 9.05
CA MET A 84 -3.61 -0.53 8.80
C MET A 84 -4.73 0.42 9.30
N ALA A 85 -4.39 1.49 10.01
CA ALA A 85 -5.38 2.36 10.66
C ALA A 85 -6.35 3.01 9.66
N LYS A 86 -5.84 3.40 8.48
CA LYS A 86 -6.63 4.03 7.42
C LYS A 86 -7.28 3.02 6.45
N LEU A 87 -6.97 1.73 6.57
CA LEU A 87 -7.52 0.71 5.67
C LEU A 87 -8.99 0.41 5.98
N PRO A 88 -9.85 0.32 4.95
CA PRO A 88 -11.19 -0.24 5.08
C PRO A 88 -11.17 -1.69 5.62
N SER A 89 -12.28 -2.12 6.21
CA SER A 89 -12.38 -3.40 6.95
C SER A 89 -12.01 -4.64 6.12
N ASN A 90 -12.36 -4.67 4.84
CA ASN A 90 -12.02 -5.75 3.92
C ASN A 90 -10.51 -5.86 3.67
N LYS A 91 -9.84 -4.73 3.38
CA LYS A 91 -8.39 -4.67 3.18
C LYS A 91 -7.64 -4.97 4.46
N ARG A 92 -8.08 -4.39 5.59
CA ARG A 92 -7.49 -4.61 6.91
C ARG A 92 -7.48 -6.09 7.30
N ARG A 93 -8.56 -6.82 7.02
CA ARG A 93 -8.63 -8.26 7.26
C ARG A 93 -7.55 -9.03 6.49
N MET A 94 -7.31 -8.63 5.24
CA MET A 94 -6.27 -9.23 4.42
C MET A 94 -4.87 -8.85 4.90
N ALA A 95 -4.63 -7.57 5.20
CA ALA A 95 -3.35 -7.04 5.70
C ALA A 95 -2.92 -7.69 7.02
N MET A 96 -3.88 -7.99 7.90
CA MET A 96 -3.66 -8.62 9.20
C MET A 96 -2.90 -9.95 9.12
N ARG A 97 -2.97 -10.68 8.00
CA ARG A 97 -2.23 -11.94 7.83
C ARG A 97 -0.71 -11.70 7.77
N TYR A 98 -0.29 -10.66 7.07
CA TYR A 98 1.11 -10.26 6.90
C TYR A 98 1.65 -9.70 8.22
N TRP A 99 0.88 -8.82 8.85
CA TRP A 99 1.21 -8.30 10.17
C TRP A 99 1.42 -9.40 11.23
N ARG A 100 0.53 -10.41 11.26
CA ARG A 100 0.69 -11.55 12.17
C ARG A 100 1.90 -12.41 11.84
N ALA A 101 2.25 -12.54 10.55
CA ALA A 101 3.44 -13.28 10.12
C ALA A 101 4.71 -12.60 10.66
N GLY A 102 4.86 -11.30 10.46
CA GLY A 102 5.97 -10.51 11.00
C GLY A 102 6.07 -10.62 12.53
N ARG A 103 4.95 -10.47 13.24
CA ARG A 103 4.92 -10.62 14.71
C ARG A 103 5.32 -12.02 15.16
N THR A 104 4.87 -13.05 14.44
CA THR A 104 5.22 -14.45 14.75
C THR A 104 6.71 -14.70 14.52
N CYS A 105 7.29 -14.10 13.47
CA CYS A 105 8.72 -14.15 13.20
C CYS A 105 9.52 -13.61 14.39
N ALA A 106 9.21 -12.39 14.85
CA ALA A 106 9.86 -11.76 16.00
C ALA A 106 9.76 -12.62 17.28
N ILE A 107 8.59 -13.19 17.56
CA ILE A 107 8.38 -14.09 18.71
C ILE A 107 9.26 -15.33 18.60
N ASN A 108 9.37 -15.93 17.42
CA ASN A 108 10.16 -17.15 17.21
C ASN A 108 11.66 -16.88 17.31
N GLU A 109 12.13 -15.73 16.84
CA GLU A 109 13.52 -15.31 17.01
C GLU A 109 13.87 -15.08 18.48
N ALA A 110 13.00 -14.37 19.21
CA ALA A 110 13.18 -14.16 20.65
C ALA A 110 13.25 -15.49 21.43
N LYS A 111 12.43 -16.48 21.06
CA LYS A 111 12.46 -17.83 21.65
C LYS A 111 13.73 -18.63 21.36
N LYS A 112 14.45 -18.33 20.28
CA LYS A 112 15.72 -19.01 19.95
C LYS A 112 16.92 -18.39 20.67
N GLN A 113 16.78 -17.15 21.14
CA GLN A 113 17.85 -16.38 21.79
C GLN A 113 17.84 -16.51 23.32
N GLY A 114 16.73 -16.95 23.92
CA GLY A 114 16.59 -17.26 25.34
C GLY A 114 16.66 -18.76 25.62
#